data_AF-A0A398AVE2-F1
#
_entry.id   AF-A0A398AVE2-F1
#
_cell.length_a   1.000
_cell.length_b   1.000
_cell.length_c   1.000
_cell.angle_alpha   90.00
_cell.angle_beta   90.00
_cell.angle_gamma   90.00
#
_symmetry.space_group_name_H-M   'P 1'
#
loop_
_entity.id
_entity.type
_entity.pdbx_description
1 polymer ?
#
loop_
_entity_poly.entity_id
_entity_poly.type
_entity_poly.pdbx_seq_one_letter_code
_entity_poly.pdbx_strand_id
1 'polypeptide(L)'
;MGAGGRMQVSPPSSSPGTNTLKRVPCETPPFTLGDLKKAIPPHCFKRSIPRCVLTGLWVIAHECGHHAFSDHQWLDDAVGLVFHSFLLVPYFSWKDEVFVPKKKSDIKWYGKYLNNPLGRTVMLTVQFKLGWPLYLAFNVSGRPYSDGFACHFHPNAPIYNDRERLQIYISDAGVLSVCYGLYRYAASRGVASVVCVYGVPLLIVNCFLVLITYLQHTHPSLPHYDSSEWDWLRGALATVDRDYGILNKVFHNITDTHVAHHLFSTMPHYNAMEATKAIKPILWRVLPV
;
A
#
# COMPACT_ATOMS: atom_id res chain seq x y z
N MET A 1 4.40 -1.16 1.95
CA MET A 1 4.20 -0.31 0.75
C MET A 1 5.56 0.23 0.31
N GLY A 2 6.24 -0.49 -0.59
CA GLY A 2 7.51 -0.03 -1.18
C GLY A 2 7.26 0.83 -2.42
N ALA A 3 8.19 1.73 -2.77
CA ALA A 3 8.13 2.42 -4.06
C ALA A 3 8.34 1.39 -5.20
N GLY A 4 7.36 1.29 -6.10
CA GLY A 4 7.38 0.61 -7.42
C GLY A 4 8.25 -0.65 -7.59
N GLY A 5 7.64 -1.81 -7.80
CA GLY A 5 8.36 -3.01 -8.24
C GLY A 5 8.88 -2.91 -9.68
N ARG A 6 10.11 -3.36 -9.92
CA ARG A 6 10.77 -3.46 -11.24
C ARG A 6 10.04 -4.49 -12.12
N MET A 7 9.56 -4.10 -13.30
CA MET A 7 8.84 -4.99 -14.23
C MET A 7 9.77 -5.54 -15.33
N GLN A 8 10.07 -6.83 -15.39
CA GLN A 8 10.75 -7.40 -16.58
C GLN A 8 9.72 -7.72 -17.68
N VAL A 9 9.88 -7.15 -18.90
CA VAL A 9 9.21 -7.67 -20.12
C VAL A 9 10.03 -7.37 -21.39
N SER A 10 10.04 -8.33 -22.31
CA SER A 10 10.54 -8.34 -23.70
C SER A 10 9.95 -7.26 -24.63
N PRO A 11 10.57 -6.94 -25.79
CA PRO A 11 10.27 -5.73 -26.56
C PRO A 11 8.94 -5.77 -27.32
N PRO A 12 8.29 -4.62 -27.60
CA PRO A 12 6.95 -4.56 -28.15
C PRO A 12 6.90 -4.67 -29.68
N SER A 13 5.88 -5.37 -30.19
CA SER A 13 5.45 -5.34 -31.61
C SER A 13 4.50 -4.16 -31.86
N SER A 14 4.80 -3.34 -32.86
CA SER A 14 4.04 -2.14 -33.22
C SER A 14 2.76 -2.42 -34.00
N SER A 15 1.64 -1.80 -33.58
CA SER A 15 0.45 -1.63 -34.44
C SER A 15 -0.24 -0.29 -34.15
N PRO A 16 -0.61 0.51 -35.17
CA PRO A 16 -1.04 1.90 -34.99
C PRO A 16 -2.56 2.06 -34.86
N GLY A 17 -2.99 3.00 -34.01
CA GLY A 17 -4.32 3.63 -34.06
C GLY A 17 -5.15 3.50 -32.79
N THR A 18 -5.30 4.62 -32.05
CA THR A 18 -6.53 5.14 -31.42
C THR A 18 -6.20 6.08 -30.25
N ASN A 19 -6.76 7.30 -30.29
CA ASN A 19 -6.83 8.32 -29.23
C ASN A 19 -5.84 8.14 -28.07
N THR A 20 -4.60 8.57 -28.30
CA THR A 20 -3.58 8.70 -27.27
C THR A 20 -3.99 9.81 -26.32
N LEU A 21 -4.48 9.44 -25.12
CA LEU A 21 -4.33 10.32 -23.97
C LEU A 21 -2.88 10.78 -23.95
N LYS A 22 -2.66 12.10 -24.04
CA LYS A 22 -1.31 12.65 -24.08
C LYS A 22 -0.60 12.18 -22.81
N ARG A 23 0.49 11.42 -22.99
CA ARG A 23 1.26 10.85 -21.89
C ARG A 23 1.65 11.97 -20.93
N VAL A 24 1.42 11.77 -19.64
CA VAL A 24 1.87 12.70 -18.59
C VAL A 24 3.39 12.89 -18.74
N PRO A 25 3.94 14.11 -18.58
CA PRO A 25 5.38 14.34 -18.69
C PRO A 25 6.19 13.33 -17.87
N CYS A 26 7.14 12.67 -18.54
CA CYS A 26 7.99 11.62 -17.96
C CYS A 26 9.43 12.11 -17.76
N GLU A 27 9.64 13.43 -17.67
CA GLU A 27 10.96 14.00 -17.46
C GLU A 27 11.50 13.62 -16.09
N THR A 28 12.83 13.52 -15.99
CA THR A 28 13.47 13.24 -14.71
C THR A 28 13.25 14.43 -13.80
N PRO A 29 12.81 14.23 -12.55
CA PRO A 29 12.66 15.34 -11.62
C PRO A 29 13.96 16.15 -11.55
N PRO A 30 13.91 17.50 -11.60
CA PRO A 30 15.08 18.38 -11.55
C PRO A 30 15.63 18.51 -10.11
N PHE A 31 15.34 17.55 -9.25
CA PHE A 31 15.73 17.50 -7.85
C PHE A 31 16.04 16.05 -7.44
N THR A 32 16.82 15.91 -6.39
CA THR A 32 17.14 14.61 -5.79
C THR A 32 16.34 14.37 -4.52
N LEU A 33 16.30 13.12 -4.04
CA LEU A 33 15.76 12.82 -2.71
C LEU A 33 16.50 13.60 -1.60
N GLY A 34 17.79 13.87 -1.80
CA GLY A 34 18.62 14.64 -0.87
C GLY A 34 18.17 16.11 -0.75
N ASP A 35 17.71 16.72 -1.84
CA ASP A 35 17.21 18.10 -1.84
C ASP A 35 15.89 18.19 -1.06
N LEU A 36 15.01 17.21 -1.26
CA LEU A 36 13.76 17.10 -0.49
C LEU A 36 14.06 16.88 1.01
N LYS A 37 15.00 16.00 1.34
CA LYS A 37 15.37 15.71 2.73
C LYS A 37 15.94 16.94 3.44
N LYS A 38 16.73 17.78 2.74
CA LYS A 38 17.29 19.03 3.29
C LYS A 38 16.22 20.07 3.60
N ALA A 39 15.11 20.06 2.88
CA ALA A 39 14.00 20.99 3.12
C ALA A 39 13.21 20.61 4.39
N ILE A 40 13.16 19.33 4.75
CA ILE A 40 12.40 18.83 5.89
C ILE A 40 13.14 19.14 7.21
N PRO A 41 12.46 19.72 8.21
CA PRO A 41 13.05 19.94 9.52
C PRO A 41 13.58 18.63 10.16
N PRO A 42 14.80 18.61 10.73
CA PRO A 42 15.39 17.37 11.24
C PRO A 42 14.57 16.66 12.33
N HIS A 43 13.79 17.40 13.12
CA HIS A 43 12.93 16.80 14.15
C HIS A 43 11.77 15.99 13.56
N CYS A 44 11.42 16.20 12.29
CA CYS A 44 10.38 15.42 11.62
C CYS A 44 10.75 13.92 11.55
N PHE A 45 12.04 13.58 11.60
CA PHE A 45 12.52 12.20 11.60
C PHE A 45 12.67 11.58 12.99
N LYS A 46 12.37 12.31 14.08
CA LYS A 46 12.46 11.80 15.45
C LYS A 46 11.22 11.00 15.82
N ARG A 47 11.42 9.75 16.23
CA ARG A 47 10.37 8.82 16.65
C ARG A 47 9.88 9.12 18.07
N SER A 48 8.65 8.74 18.37
CA SER A 48 7.96 9.10 19.61
C SER A 48 6.71 8.23 19.78
N ILE A 49 6.86 7.20 20.62
CA ILE A 49 5.80 6.21 20.87
C ILE A 49 4.48 6.87 21.32
N PRO A 50 4.45 7.82 22.29
CA PRO A 50 3.18 8.40 22.75
C PRO A 50 2.38 9.08 21.64
N ARG A 51 3.05 9.63 20.63
CA ARG A 51 2.40 10.27 19.48
C ARG A 51 1.89 9.27 18.46
N CYS A 52 2.47 8.07 18.38
CA CYS A 52 1.98 6.98 17.54
C CYS A 52 0.78 6.22 18.15
N VAL A 53 0.71 6.10 19.49
CA VAL A 53 -0.32 5.28 20.17
C VAL A 53 -1.73 5.87 20.02
N LEU A 54 -1.86 7.15 19.69
CA LEU A 54 -3.16 7.78 19.41
C LEU A 54 -3.69 7.46 18.00
N THR A 55 -3.03 6.58 17.24
CA THR A 55 -3.43 6.18 15.89
C THR A 55 -4.18 4.86 15.81
N GLY A 56 -4.90 4.64 14.71
CA GLY A 56 -5.63 3.39 14.49
C GLY A 56 -4.69 2.19 14.42
N LEU A 57 -5.16 1.01 14.84
CA LEU A 57 -4.35 -0.21 14.92
C LEU A 57 -3.64 -0.55 13.60
N TRP A 58 -4.30 -0.31 12.45
CA TRP A 58 -3.71 -0.42 11.12
C TRP A 58 -2.49 0.49 10.95
N VAL A 59 -2.61 1.77 11.32
CA VAL A 59 -1.54 2.76 11.17
C VAL A 59 -0.34 2.39 12.02
N ILE A 60 -0.54 1.98 13.28
CA ILE A 60 0.57 1.57 14.15
C ILE A 60 1.35 0.41 13.53
N ALA A 61 0.64 -0.63 13.08
CA ALA A 61 1.27 -1.81 12.49
C ALA A 61 1.97 -1.49 11.14
N HIS A 62 1.38 -0.58 10.35
CA HIS A 62 1.98 -0.06 9.12
C HIS A 62 3.28 0.73 9.38
N GLU A 63 3.27 1.64 10.36
CA GLU A 63 4.45 2.41 10.77
C GLU A 63 5.55 1.50 11.32
N CYS A 64 5.19 0.43 12.02
CA CYS A 64 6.12 -0.60 12.44
C CYS A 64 6.77 -1.30 11.23
N GLY A 65 6.00 -1.62 10.18
CA GLY A 65 6.52 -2.19 8.94
C GLY A 65 7.52 -1.29 8.21
N HIS A 66 7.47 0.03 8.47
CA HIS A 66 8.43 1.02 7.96
C HIS A 66 9.57 1.34 8.92
N HIS A 67 9.60 0.73 10.09
CA HIS A 67 10.50 1.08 11.18
C HIS A 67 10.45 2.57 11.57
N ALA A 68 9.25 3.15 11.53
CA ALA A 68 8.97 4.54 11.89
C ALA A 68 8.42 4.69 13.32
N PHE A 69 8.07 3.57 13.98
CA PHE A 69 7.42 3.58 15.28
C PHE A 69 8.40 3.76 16.44
N SER A 70 9.50 3.01 16.45
CA SER A 70 10.55 3.03 17.49
C SER A 70 11.95 3.11 16.89
N ASP A 71 12.92 3.55 17.69
CA ASP A 71 14.34 3.48 17.33
C ASP A 71 14.89 2.04 17.40
N HIS A 72 14.08 1.11 17.93
CA HIS A 72 14.41 -0.31 18.05
C HIS A 72 13.59 -1.15 17.06
N GLN A 73 14.22 -1.62 15.98
CA GLN A 73 13.55 -2.41 14.94
C GLN A 73 12.87 -3.67 15.47
N TRP A 74 13.45 -4.35 16.45
CA TRP A 74 12.83 -5.55 17.05
C TRP A 74 11.50 -5.24 17.75
N LEU A 75 11.36 -4.03 18.31
CA LEU A 75 10.12 -3.60 18.94
C LEU A 75 9.05 -3.31 17.89
N ASP A 76 9.45 -2.68 16.79
CA ASP A 76 8.58 -2.45 15.64
C ASP A 76 8.10 -3.78 15.06
N ASP A 77 9.02 -4.72 14.84
CA ASP A 77 8.69 -6.06 14.35
C ASP A 77 7.73 -6.79 15.29
N ALA A 78 7.94 -6.71 16.61
CA ALA A 78 7.08 -7.36 17.60
C ALA A 78 5.67 -6.74 17.64
N VAL A 79 5.56 -5.42 17.70
CA VAL A 79 4.27 -4.70 17.74
C VAL A 79 3.53 -4.88 16.42
N GLY A 80 4.24 -4.72 15.30
CA GLY A 80 3.73 -4.90 13.95
C GLY A 80 3.20 -6.31 13.73
N LEU A 81 3.95 -7.34 14.14
CA LEU A 81 3.50 -8.74 14.06
C LEU A 81 2.20 -8.96 14.83
N VAL A 82 2.11 -8.49 16.08
CA VAL A 82 0.91 -8.67 16.91
C VAL A 82 -0.30 -7.98 16.28
N PHE A 83 -0.18 -6.70 15.93
CA PHE A 83 -1.31 -5.91 15.42
C PHE A 83 -1.74 -6.33 14.02
N HIS A 84 -0.82 -6.58 13.08
CA HIS A 84 -1.21 -7.13 11.77
C HIS A 84 -1.81 -8.54 11.88
N SER A 85 -1.36 -9.38 12.82
CA SER A 85 -2.01 -10.67 13.07
C SER A 85 -3.48 -10.52 13.48
N PHE A 86 -3.78 -9.55 14.37
CA PHE A 86 -5.16 -9.20 14.74
C PHE A 86 -5.99 -8.60 13.59
N LEU A 87 -5.36 -8.25 12.47
CA LEU A 87 -6.01 -7.79 11.25
C LEU A 87 -5.98 -8.86 10.14
N LEU A 88 -5.55 -10.09 10.46
CA LEU A 88 -5.32 -11.18 9.50
C LEU A 88 -4.37 -10.81 8.36
N VAL A 89 -3.36 -9.99 8.66
CA VAL A 89 -2.33 -9.57 7.72
C VAL A 89 -1.01 -10.23 8.11
N PRO A 90 -0.33 -10.93 7.19
CA PRO A 90 0.97 -11.51 7.48
C PRO A 90 2.04 -10.41 7.45
N TYR A 91 2.43 -9.91 8.62
CA TYR A 91 3.27 -8.71 8.81
C TYR A 91 4.53 -8.69 7.94
N PHE A 92 5.39 -9.70 8.06
CA PHE A 92 6.68 -9.73 7.38
C PHE A 92 6.54 -9.96 5.86
N SER A 93 5.43 -10.56 5.44
CA SER A 93 5.10 -10.77 4.04
C SER A 93 4.69 -9.47 3.34
N TRP A 94 3.94 -8.61 4.05
CA TRP A 94 3.34 -7.43 3.44
C TRP A 94 4.27 -6.21 3.42
N LYS A 95 5.30 -6.17 4.27
CA LYS A 95 6.17 -5.00 4.44
C LYS A 95 6.80 -4.51 3.11
N ASP A 96 7.16 -5.44 2.22
CA ASP A 96 7.95 -5.15 1.01
C ASP A 96 7.18 -5.16 -0.32
N GLU A 97 5.87 -5.35 -0.31
CA GLU A 97 5.09 -5.49 -1.54
C GLU A 97 4.38 -4.20 -1.98
N VAL A 98 4.07 -4.14 -3.29
CA VAL A 98 3.56 -2.95 -3.96
C VAL A 98 2.42 -3.29 -4.92
N PHE A 99 1.46 -2.37 -5.04
CA PHE A 99 0.44 -2.41 -6.06
C PHE A 99 1.04 -2.17 -7.45
N VAL A 100 0.71 -3.02 -8.42
CA VAL A 100 1.12 -2.89 -9.82
C VAL A 100 -0.12 -2.82 -10.72
N PRO A 101 -0.38 -1.65 -11.35
CA PRO A 101 -1.47 -1.50 -12.30
C PRO A 101 -1.30 -2.39 -13.53
N LYS A 102 -2.42 -2.93 -14.04
CA LYS A 102 -2.41 -3.75 -15.27
C LYS A 102 -2.23 -2.87 -16.51
N LYS A 103 -1.48 -3.37 -17.50
CA LYS A 103 -1.41 -2.72 -18.82
C LYS A 103 -2.76 -2.83 -19.52
N LYS A 104 -3.05 -1.88 -20.42
CA LYS A 104 -4.29 -1.89 -21.23
C LYS A 104 -4.45 -3.19 -22.03
N SER A 105 -3.35 -3.75 -22.54
CA SER A 105 -3.32 -5.05 -23.24
C SER A 105 -3.77 -6.23 -22.38
N ASP A 106 -3.60 -6.13 -21.06
CA ASP A 106 -3.85 -7.21 -20.12
C ASP A 106 -5.26 -7.13 -19.52
N ILE A 107 -6.04 -6.11 -19.91
CA ILE A 107 -7.44 -5.99 -19.53
C ILE A 107 -8.22 -7.06 -20.28
N LYS A 108 -8.81 -7.98 -19.51
CA LYS A 108 -9.62 -9.08 -20.05
C LYS A 108 -10.80 -8.58 -20.88
N TRP A 109 -11.28 -9.43 -21.79
CA TRP A 109 -12.38 -9.13 -22.73
C TRP A 109 -13.61 -8.50 -22.08
N TYR A 110 -13.96 -8.92 -20.86
CA TYR A 110 -15.14 -8.42 -20.14
C TYR A 110 -14.99 -6.97 -19.65
N GLY A 111 -13.77 -6.43 -19.58
CA GLY A 111 -13.51 -5.07 -19.11
C GLY A 111 -14.20 -4.00 -19.97
N LYS A 112 -14.42 -4.28 -21.26
CA LYS A 112 -15.18 -3.40 -22.15
C LYS A 112 -16.63 -3.24 -21.71
N TYR A 113 -17.26 -4.31 -21.25
CA TYR A 113 -18.65 -4.31 -20.79
C TYR A 113 -18.81 -3.77 -19.38
N LEU A 114 -17.77 -3.84 -18.55
CA LEU A 114 -17.79 -3.28 -17.19
C LEU A 114 -17.42 -1.79 -17.12
N ASN A 115 -16.96 -1.19 -18.23
CA ASN A 115 -16.60 0.23 -18.28
C ASN A 115 -17.84 1.15 -18.44
N ASN A 116 -18.82 0.99 -17.56
CA ASN A 116 -20.00 1.85 -17.43
C ASN A 116 -20.31 2.06 -15.93
N PRO A 117 -21.23 2.97 -15.54
CA PRO A 117 -21.49 3.25 -14.14
C PRO A 117 -21.85 2.01 -13.30
N LEU A 118 -22.71 1.13 -13.80
CA LEU A 118 -23.10 -0.10 -13.08
C LEU A 118 -21.91 -1.06 -12.95
N GLY A 119 -21.19 -1.30 -14.05
CA GLY A 119 -20.01 -2.16 -14.05
C GLY A 119 -18.93 -1.67 -13.09
N ARG A 120 -18.70 -0.36 -13.02
CA ARG A 120 -17.78 0.27 -12.05
C ARG A 120 -18.25 0.08 -10.62
N THR A 121 -19.54 0.27 -10.34
CA THR A 121 -20.11 0.03 -8.99
C THR A 121 -19.91 -1.41 -8.56
N VAL A 122 -20.16 -2.38 -9.45
CA VAL A 122 -19.93 -3.81 -9.17
C VAL A 122 -18.44 -4.07 -8.92
N MET A 123 -17.55 -3.58 -9.78
CA MET A 123 -16.11 -3.77 -9.63
C MET A 123 -15.58 -3.17 -8.33
N LEU A 124 -15.98 -1.95 -7.98
CA LEU A 124 -15.61 -1.30 -6.72
C LEU A 124 -16.16 -2.05 -5.51
N THR A 125 -17.39 -2.55 -5.59
CA THR A 125 -17.99 -3.36 -4.51
C THR A 125 -17.20 -4.64 -4.28
N VAL A 126 -16.82 -5.34 -5.35
CA VAL A 126 -15.97 -6.54 -5.27
C VAL A 126 -14.58 -6.18 -4.74
N GLN A 127 -13.99 -5.10 -5.23
CA GLN A 127 -12.66 -4.65 -4.81
C GLN A 127 -12.61 -4.27 -3.32
N PHE A 128 -13.62 -3.56 -2.81
CA PHE A 128 -13.67 -3.19 -1.39
C PHE A 128 -13.97 -4.38 -0.47
N LYS A 129 -14.70 -5.40 -0.93
CA LYS A 129 -15.02 -6.58 -0.11
C LYS A 129 -13.97 -7.68 -0.17
N LEU A 130 -13.44 -7.94 -1.36
CA LEU A 130 -12.60 -9.10 -1.66
C LEU A 130 -11.21 -8.72 -2.16
N GLY A 131 -10.97 -7.46 -2.55
CA GLY A 131 -9.69 -7.06 -3.12
C GLY A 131 -8.51 -7.32 -2.19
N TRP A 132 -8.65 -6.98 -0.90
CA TRP A 132 -7.60 -7.22 0.09
C TRP A 132 -7.36 -8.73 0.37
N PRO A 133 -8.37 -9.55 0.71
CA PRO A 133 -8.16 -10.99 0.84
C PRO A 133 -7.60 -11.67 -0.42
N LEU A 134 -8.07 -11.29 -1.60
CA LEU A 134 -7.61 -11.84 -2.86
C LEU A 134 -6.18 -11.39 -3.20
N TYR A 135 -5.79 -10.19 -2.80
CA TYR A 135 -4.41 -9.74 -2.91
C TYR A 135 -3.49 -10.60 -2.05
N LEU A 136 -3.83 -10.81 -0.76
CA LEU A 136 -3.01 -11.65 0.11
C LEU A 136 -2.95 -13.12 -0.37
N ALA A 137 -4.10 -13.70 -0.75
CA ALA A 137 -4.15 -15.12 -1.10
C ALA A 137 -3.65 -15.44 -2.53
N PHE A 138 -3.81 -14.52 -3.48
CA PHE A 138 -3.59 -14.79 -4.91
C PHE A 138 -2.84 -13.68 -5.65
N ASN A 139 -2.37 -12.64 -4.94
CA ASN A 139 -1.59 -11.55 -5.51
C ASN A 139 -2.26 -10.85 -6.72
N VAL A 140 -3.60 -10.72 -6.71
CA VAL A 140 -4.43 -10.25 -7.87
C VAL A 140 -4.07 -8.85 -8.38
N SER A 141 -3.30 -8.08 -7.61
CA SER A 141 -2.91 -6.69 -7.92
C SER A 141 -1.45 -6.36 -7.61
N GLY A 142 -0.61 -7.37 -7.35
CA GLY A 142 0.83 -7.17 -7.16
C GLY A 142 1.61 -7.52 -8.42
N ARG A 143 2.94 -7.61 -8.26
CA ARG A 143 3.84 -7.93 -9.37
C ARG A 143 3.55 -9.35 -9.90
N PRO A 144 3.52 -9.58 -11.22
CA PRO A 144 3.40 -10.93 -11.75
C PRO A 144 4.69 -11.73 -11.51
N TYR A 145 4.56 -13.03 -11.27
CA TYR A 145 5.68 -13.94 -11.08
C TYR A 145 5.56 -15.10 -12.08
N SER A 146 6.63 -15.36 -12.83
CA SER A 146 6.69 -16.49 -13.78
C SER A 146 6.93 -17.83 -13.09
N ASP A 147 7.59 -17.81 -11.93
CA ASP A 147 8.23 -18.99 -11.35
C ASP A 147 7.35 -19.71 -10.32
N GLY A 148 6.05 -19.40 -10.27
CA GLY A 148 5.11 -20.14 -9.43
C GLY A 148 3.93 -19.33 -8.91
N PHE A 149 3.24 -19.92 -7.93
CA PHE A 149 2.05 -19.33 -7.32
C PHE A 149 2.43 -18.29 -6.26
N ALA A 150 2.12 -17.03 -6.55
CA ALA A 150 2.33 -15.91 -5.63
C ALA A 150 1.20 -15.84 -4.59
N CYS A 151 1.55 -16.09 -3.34
CA CYS A 151 0.65 -16.02 -2.19
C CYS A 151 1.43 -15.50 -0.98
N HIS A 152 0.84 -14.54 -0.28
CA HIS A 152 1.48 -13.89 0.85
C HIS A 152 1.66 -14.81 2.07
N PHE A 153 0.84 -15.85 2.17
CA PHE A 153 0.88 -16.88 3.22
C PHE A 153 1.69 -18.13 2.83
N HIS A 154 2.41 -18.08 1.71
CA HIS A 154 3.22 -19.20 1.25
C HIS A 154 4.71 -18.84 1.35
N PRO A 155 5.44 -19.36 2.34
CA PRO A 155 6.85 -19.02 2.56
C PRO A 155 7.76 -19.32 1.36
N ASN A 156 7.40 -20.29 0.51
CA ASN A 156 8.15 -20.61 -0.71
C ASN A 156 7.55 -19.97 -1.97
N ALA A 157 6.66 -18.98 -1.82
CA ALA A 157 6.18 -18.20 -2.96
C ALA A 157 7.34 -17.46 -3.63
N PRO A 158 7.28 -17.22 -4.95
CA PRO A 158 8.31 -16.48 -5.69
C PRO A 158 8.45 -15.01 -5.26
N ILE A 159 7.63 -14.56 -4.30
CA ILE A 159 7.66 -13.25 -3.66
C ILE A 159 8.95 -13.05 -2.86
N TYR A 160 9.41 -14.11 -2.17
CA TYR A 160 10.41 -14.03 -1.12
C TYR A 160 11.72 -14.72 -1.49
N ASN A 161 12.82 -14.21 -0.95
CA ASN A 161 14.10 -14.88 -0.96
C ASN A 161 14.21 -15.87 0.22
N ASP A 162 15.16 -16.80 0.16
CA ASP A 162 15.35 -17.85 1.19
C ASP A 162 15.50 -17.29 2.62
N ARG A 163 16.11 -16.11 2.75
CA ARG A 163 16.37 -15.45 4.04
C ARG A 163 15.11 -14.94 4.73
N GLU A 164 14.04 -14.67 3.97
CA GLU A 164 12.81 -14.07 4.47
C GLU A 164 11.81 -15.14 4.95
N ARG A 165 11.98 -16.39 4.52
CA ARG A 165 11.00 -17.48 4.73
C ARG A 165 10.65 -17.71 6.19
N LEU A 166 11.64 -17.65 7.10
CA LEU A 166 11.39 -17.81 8.53
C LEU A 166 10.44 -16.72 9.05
N GLN A 167 10.59 -15.49 8.58
CA GLN A 167 9.71 -14.38 8.95
C GLN A 167 8.28 -14.58 8.40
N ILE A 168 8.15 -15.22 7.24
CA ILE A 168 6.83 -15.56 6.68
C ILE A 168 6.15 -16.62 7.56
N TYR A 169 6.87 -17.68 7.94
CA TYR A 169 6.34 -18.68 8.89
C TYR A 169 5.88 -18.06 10.21
N ILE A 170 6.65 -17.10 10.75
CA ILE A 170 6.27 -16.37 11.98
C ILE A 170 4.98 -15.57 11.77
N SER A 171 4.84 -14.89 10.62
CA SER A 171 3.63 -14.14 10.29
C SER A 171 2.41 -15.05 10.18
N ASP A 172 2.55 -16.18 9.50
CA ASP A 172 1.48 -17.16 9.31
C ASP A 172 1.05 -17.76 10.64
N ALA A 173 2.00 -18.08 11.53
CA ALA A 173 1.70 -18.55 12.88
C ALA A 173 0.91 -17.51 13.70
N GLY A 174 1.22 -16.22 13.55
CA GLY A 174 0.46 -15.12 14.16
C GLY A 174 -0.99 -15.06 13.67
N VAL A 175 -1.18 -15.10 12.35
CA VAL A 175 -2.52 -15.10 11.74
C VAL A 175 -3.32 -16.36 12.14
N LEU A 176 -2.70 -17.54 12.10
CA LEU A 176 -3.32 -18.80 12.52
C LEU A 176 -3.72 -18.78 14.00
N SER A 177 -2.92 -18.16 14.86
CA SER A 177 -3.24 -18.02 16.29
C SER A 177 -4.49 -17.16 16.50
N VAL A 178 -4.64 -16.06 15.74
CA VAL A 178 -5.85 -15.22 15.78
C VAL A 178 -7.05 -15.98 15.21
N CYS A 179 -6.89 -16.66 14.07
CA CYS A 179 -7.94 -17.52 13.50
C CYS A 179 -8.42 -18.59 14.49
N TYR A 180 -7.50 -19.23 15.21
CA TYR A 180 -7.83 -20.20 16.25
C TYR A 180 -8.59 -19.54 17.42
N GLY A 181 -8.17 -18.37 17.87
CA GLY A 181 -8.89 -17.59 18.87
C GLY A 181 -10.33 -17.25 18.45
N LEU A 182 -10.52 -16.81 17.20
CA LEU A 182 -11.83 -16.52 16.63
C LEU A 182 -12.68 -17.78 16.50
N TYR A 183 -12.10 -18.92 16.13
CA TYR A 183 -12.78 -20.21 16.12
C TYR A 183 -13.28 -20.60 17.51
N ARG A 184 -12.43 -20.48 18.55
CA ARG A 184 -12.83 -20.74 19.93
C ARG A 184 -13.92 -19.78 20.41
N TYR A 185 -13.82 -18.50 20.03
CA TYR A 185 -14.85 -17.51 20.31
C TYR A 185 -16.18 -17.87 19.62
N ALA A 186 -16.14 -18.25 18.34
CA ALA A 186 -17.30 -18.71 17.57
C ALA A 186 -17.96 -19.94 18.22
N ALA A 187 -17.17 -20.91 18.68
CA ALA A 187 -17.68 -22.10 19.35
C ALA A 187 -18.39 -21.78 20.67
N SER A 188 -18.03 -20.67 21.33
CA SER A 188 -18.63 -20.26 22.61
C SER A 188 -19.80 -19.27 22.50
N ARG A 189 -19.78 -18.37 21.51
CA ARG A 189 -20.73 -17.25 21.36
C ARG A 189 -21.51 -17.27 20.05
N GLY A 190 -21.26 -18.24 19.18
CA GLY A 190 -21.82 -18.35 17.84
C GLY A 190 -21.09 -17.49 16.80
N VAL A 191 -21.20 -17.91 15.54
CA VAL A 191 -20.55 -17.25 14.40
C VAL A 191 -21.06 -15.81 14.19
N ALA A 192 -22.34 -15.55 14.45
CA ALA A 192 -22.91 -14.21 14.31
C ALA A 192 -22.20 -13.19 15.21
N SER A 193 -21.82 -13.57 16.43
CA SER A 193 -21.06 -12.70 17.32
C SER A 193 -19.70 -12.34 16.73
N VAL A 194 -18.97 -13.33 16.21
CA VAL A 194 -17.66 -13.13 15.55
C VAL A 194 -17.80 -12.17 14.37
N VAL A 195 -18.82 -12.36 13.53
CA VAL A 195 -19.08 -11.47 12.39
C VAL A 195 -19.32 -10.05 12.86
N CYS A 196 -20.14 -9.82 13.88
CA CYS A 196 -20.45 -8.47 14.37
C CYS A 196 -19.27 -7.79 15.06
N VAL A 197 -18.54 -8.49 15.93
CA VAL A 197 -17.48 -7.88 16.75
C VAL A 197 -16.13 -7.82 16.07
N TYR A 198 -15.89 -8.68 15.07
CA TYR A 198 -14.60 -8.79 14.38
C TYR A 198 -14.74 -8.68 12.86
N GLY A 199 -15.63 -9.48 12.25
CA GLY A 199 -15.77 -9.52 10.79
C GLY A 199 -16.15 -8.19 10.15
N VAL A 200 -17.18 -7.50 10.68
CA VAL A 200 -17.65 -6.20 10.19
C VAL A 200 -16.60 -5.11 10.43
N PRO A 201 -16.03 -4.94 11.63
CA PRO A 201 -14.92 -4.00 11.83
C PRO A 201 -13.72 -4.27 10.91
N LEU A 202 -13.31 -5.53 10.74
CA LEU A 202 -12.21 -5.90 9.86
C LEU A 202 -12.52 -5.54 8.39
N LEU A 203 -13.75 -5.80 7.94
CA LEU A 203 -14.18 -5.42 6.59
C LEU A 203 -14.14 -3.90 6.39
N ILE A 204 -14.51 -3.11 7.40
CA ILE A 204 -14.43 -1.64 7.34
C ILE A 204 -12.97 -1.19 7.20
N VAL A 205 -12.05 -1.76 7.98
CA VAL A 205 -10.61 -1.48 7.87
C VAL A 205 -10.09 -1.83 6.48
N ASN A 206 -10.43 -3.01 5.95
CA ASN A 206 -10.05 -3.45 4.60
C ASN A 206 -10.61 -2.52 3.52
N CYS A 207 -11.87 -2.09 3.64
CA CYS A 207 -12.47 -1.11 2.74
C CYS A 207 -11.67 0.19 2.71
N PHE A 208 -11.32 0.74 3.87
CA PHE A 208 -10.54 1.98 3.93
C PHE A 208 -9.13 1.83 3.39
N LEU A 209 -8.44 0.73 3.69
CA LEU A 209 -7.13 0.42 3.12
C LEU A 209 -7.17 0.44 1.59
N VAL A 210 -8.12 -0.29 1.01
CA VAL A 210 -8.26 -0.40 -0.45
C VAL A 210 -8.68 0.94 -1.05
N LEU A 211 -9.60 1.67 -0.40
CA LEU A 211 -10.05 2.98 -0.86
C LEU A 211 -8.92 4.02 -0.88
N ILE A 212 -8.17 4.14 0.22
CA ILE A 212 -7.04 5.06 0.38
C ILE A 212 -6.01 4.78 -0.72
N THR A 213 -5.58 3.51 -0.83
CA THR A 213 -4.63 3.08 -1.86
C THR A 213 -5.16 3.37 -3.27
N TYR A 214 -6.41 3.03 -3.55
CA TYR A 214 -7.02 3.26 -4.87
C TYR A 214 -7.01 4.75 -5.24
N LEU A 215 -7.49 5.63 -4.36
CA LEU A 215 -7.64 7.05 -4.66
C LEU A 215 -6.30 7.79 -4.78
N GLN A 216 -5.30 7.38 -4.01
CA GLN A 216 -3.95 7.99 -4.03
C GLN A 216 -3.08 7.49 -5.18
N HIS A 217 -3.32 6.27 -5.67
CA HIS A 217 -2.57 5.68 -6.78
C HIS A 217 -3.34 5.69 -8.11
N THR A 218 -4.55 6.27 -8.16
CA THR A 218 -5.36 6.36 -9.38
C THR A 218 -5.74 7.82 -9.69
N HIS A 219 -5.09 8.40 -10.70
CA HIS A 219 -5.44 9.71 -11.24
C HIS A 219 -4.94 9.85 -12.69
N PRO A 220 -5.66 10.56 -13.59
CA PRO A 220 -5.22 10.75 -14.98
C PRO A 220 -3.86 11.43 -15.13
N SER A 221 -3.46 12.26 -14.15
CA SER A 221 -2.17 12.94 -14.14
C SER A 221 -1.04 12.11 -13.53
N LEU A 222 -1.27 10.86 -13.10
CA LEU A 222 -0.20 10.01 -12.56
C LEU A 222 0.43 9.16 -13.68
N PRO A 223 1.76 9.27 -13.88
CA PRO A 223 2.46 8.47 -14.86
C PRO A 223 2.56 7.01 -14.40
N HIS A 224 2.59 6.09 -15.37
CA HIS A 224 2.90 4.69 -15.16
C HIS A 224 4.15 4.35 -15.95
N TYR A 225 5.23 4.03 -15.25
CA TYR A 225 6.53 3.75 -15.87
C TYR A 225 6.71 2.25 -16.10
N ASP A 226 7.27 1.88 -17.25
CA ASP A 226 7.83 0.55 -17.44
C ASP A 226 9.29 0.49 -16.96
N SER A 227 9.94 -0.67 -17.04
CA SER A 227 11.31 -0.84 -16.55
C SER A 227 12.39 -0.06 -17.31
N SER A 228 12.09 0.47 -18.49
CA SER A 228 13.05 1.31 -19.22
C SER A 228 13.13 2.73 -18.65
N GLU A 229 12.07 3.19 -17.97
CA GLU A 229 11.96 4.55 -17.43
C GLU A 229 11.81 4.59 -15.90
N TRP A 230 11.46 3.46 -15.29
CA TRP A 230 11.21 3.38 -13.86
C TRP A 230 12.51 3.53 -13.07
N ASP A 231 12.51 4.47 -12.13
CA ASP A 231 13.45 4.53 -11.02
C ASP A 231 12.67 4.72 -9.72
N TRP A 232 13.35 4.53 -8.58
CA TRP A 232 12.72 4.58 -7.27
C TRP A 232 12.05 5.93 -6.98
N LEU A 233 12.68 7.06 -7.35
CA LEU A 233 12.15 8.39 -7.06
C LEU A 233 10.90 8.67 -7.86
N ARG A 234 10.91 8.35 -9.16
CA ARG A 234 9.74 8.43 -10.04
C ARG A 234 8.60 7.54 -9.55
N GLY A 235 8.92 6.31 -9.12
CA GLY A 235 7.96 5.40 -8.53
C GLY A 235 7.32 5.95 -7.26
N ALA A 236 8.12 6.53 -6.35
CA ALA A 236 7.64 7.15 -5.12
C ALA A 236 6.78 8.40 -5.37
N LEU A 237 7.07 9.14 -6.44
CA LEU A 237 6.29 10.32 -6.86
C LEU A 237 5.02 9.97 -7.65
N ALA A 238 4.83 8.71 -8.06
CA ALA A 238 3.66 8.25 -8.82
C ALA A 238 2.42 8.04 -7.92
N THR A 239 2.15 9.02 -7.05
CA THR A 239 1.03 9.04 -6.11
C THR A 239 0.51 10.47 -5.98
N VAL A 240 -0.72 10.63 -5.50
CA VAL A 240 -1.34 11.96 -5.29
C VAL A 240 -1.94 12.04 -3.90
N ASP A 241 -1.72 13.19 -3.25
CA ASP A 241 -2.37 13.54 -2.00
C ASP A 241 -3.85 13.85 -2.25
N ARG A 242 -4.73 13.43 -1.34
CA ARG A 242 -6.17 13.62 -1.42
C ARG A 242 -6.71 14.24 -0.15
N ASP A 243 -7.45 15.32 -0.30
CA ASP A 243 -8.20 15.91 0.80
C ASP A 243 -9.57 15.23 0.95
N TYR A 244 -9.76 14.51 2.06
CA TYR A 244 -11.04 13.90 2.45
C TYR A 244 -11.74 14.71 3.57
N GLY A 245 -11.30 15.95 3.82
CA GLY A 245 -11.84 16.83 4.84
C GLY A 245 -11.58 16.30 6.25
N ILE A 246 -12.65 16.09 7.03
CA ILE A 246 -12.54 15.63 8.42
C ILE A 246 -11.85 14.26 8.54
N LEU A 247 -11.96 13.42 7.50
CA LEU A 247 -11.36 12.11 7.47
C LEU A 247 -9.82 12.15 7.43
N ASN A 248 -9.19 13.25 6.99
CA ASN A 248 -7.73 13.37 7.07
C ASN A 248 -7.27 13.21 8.52
N LYS A 249 -7.97 13.82 9.48
CA LYS A 249 -7.65 13.68 10.92
C LYS A 249 -7.87 12.26 11.42
N VAL A 250 -8.93 11.59 10.97
CA VAL A 250 -9.24 10.20 11.34
C VAL A 250 -8.15 9.25 10.85
N PHE A 251 -7.62 9.51 9.65
CA PHE A 251 -6.54 8.73 9.04
C PHE A 251 -5.14 9.32 9.27
N HIS A 252 -4.98 10.18 10.28
CA HIS A 252 -3.67 10.73 10.68
C HIS A 252 -2.90 11.43 9.55
N ASN A 253 -3.64 12.10 8.67
CA ASN A 253 -3.20 12.81 7.47
C ASN A 253 -2.50 11.92 6.43
N ILE A 254 -2.61 10.59 6.51
CA ILE A 254 -2.08 9.71 5.47
C ILE A 254 -2.69 10.01 4.10
N THR A 255 -3.88 10.59 4.07
CA THR A 255 -4.63 10.93 2.86
C THR A 255 -4.01 12.11 2.13
N ASP A 256 -3.56 13.12 2.87
CA ASP A 256 -3.00 14.40 2.37
C ASP A 256 -1.50 14.59 2.64
N THR A 257 -0.80 13.52 3.05
CA THR A 257 0.67 13.46 3.16
C THR A 257 1.27 12.20 2.54
N HIS A 258 0.53 11.55 1.65
CA HIS A 258 0.90 10.27 1.06
C HIS A 258 2.17 10.36 0.20
N VAL A 259 2.34 11.44 -0.55
CA VAL A 259 3.55 11.67 -1.35
C VAL A 259 4.78 11.73 -0.45
N ALA A 260 4.70 12.49 0.65
CA ALA A 260 5.78 12.57 1.64
C ALA A 260 6.03 11.21 2.31
N HIS A 261 4.97 10.45 2.59
CA HIS A 261 5.07 9.10 3.13
C HIS A 261 5.81 8.14 2.17
N HIS A 262 5.54 8.19 0.86
CA HIS A 262 6.28 7.36 -0.12
C HIS A 262 7.75 7.74 -0.24
N LEU A 263 8.06 9.04 -0.18
CA LEU A 263 9.43 9.55 -0.26
C LEU A 263 10.23 9.26 1.02
N PHE A 264 9.58 9.28 2.18
CA PHE A 264 10.22 9.18 3.49
C PHE A 264 9.42 8.27 4.43
N SER A 265 9.20 7.01 4.05
CA SER A 265 8.32 6.08 4.78
C SER A 265 8.79 5.76 6.20
N THR A 266 10.10 5.90 6.48
CA THR A 266 10.66 5.75 7.84
C THR A 266 10.40 6.98 8.74
N MET A 267 9.86 8.07 8.18
CA MET A 267 9.49 9.27 8.92
C MET A 267 8.13 9.04 9.59
N PRO A 268 7.99 9.30 10.90
CA PRO A 268 6.73 9.13 11.58
C PRO A 268 5.60 9.99 11.00
N HIS A 269 4.42 9.40 10.81
CA HIS A 269 3.24 10.06 10.22
C HIS A 269 2.85 11.38 10.90
N TYR A 270 3.03 11.53 12.22
CA TYR A 270 2.63 12.75 12.94
C TYR A 270 3.47 13.99 12.60
N ASN A 271 4.60 13.82 11.89
CA ASN A 271 5.39 14.92 11.34
C ASN A 271 5.19 15.07 9.81
N ALA A 272 4.42 14.18 9.18
CA ALA A 272 4.29 14.15 7.73
C ALA A 272 3.67 15.43 7.15
N MET A 273 2.74 16.07 7.87
CA MET A 273 2.17 17.35 7.45
C MET A 273 3.20 18.48 7.35
N GLU A 274 4.13 18.54 8.31
CA GLU A 274 5.21 19.53 8.32
C GLU A 274 6.18 19.27 7.17
N ALA A 275 6.55 18.01 6.97
CA ALA A 275 7.39 17.58 5.85
C ALA A 275 6.74 17.87 4.49
N THR A 276 5.45 17.57 4.30
CA THR A 276 4.69 17.87 3.09
C THR A 276 4.76 19.37 2.78
N LYS A 277 4.52 20.23 3.77
CA LYS A 277 4.62 21.69 3.59
C LYS A 277 6.02 22.13 3.18
N ALA A 278 7.07 21.50 3.73
CA ALA A 278 8.45 21.82 3.42
C ALA A 278 8.88 21.41 2.00
N ILE A 279 8.41 20.25 1.51
CA ILE A 279 8.79 19.75 0.18
C ILE A 279 7.88 20.24 -0.95
N LYS A 280 6.65 20.70 -0.66
CA LYS A 280 5.69 21.18 -1.66
C LYS A 280 6.27 22.28 -2.59
N PRO A 281 7.06 23.26 -2.11
CA PRO A 281 7.74 24.27 -2.94
C PRO A 281 8.85 23.73 -3.87
N ILE A 282 9.23 22.47 -3.72
CA ILE A 282 10.16 21.79 -4.64
C ILE A 282 9.35 20.94 -5.64
N LEU A 283 8.31 20.25 -5.17
CA LEU A 283 7.46 19.37 -5.98
C LEU A 283 6.60 20.12 -7.03
N TRP A 284 6.06 21.30 -6.72
CA TRP A 284 5.21 22.08 -7.65
C TRP A 284 5.92 22.49 -8.94
N ARG A 285 7.26 22.40 -8.98
CA ARG A 285 8.04 22.64 -10.20
C ARG A 285 7.85 21.54 -11.25
N VAL A 286 7.16 20.44 -10.91
CA VAL A 286 7.08 19.22 -11.74
C VAL A 286 5.72 18.51 -11.67
N LEU A 287 4.97 18.63 -10.56
CA LEU A 287 3.70 17.94 -10.36
C LEU A 287 2.55 18.94 -10.14
N PRO A 288 1.39 18.75 -10.79
CA PRO A 288 0.16 19.41 -10.39
C PRO A 288 -0.34 18.72 -9.10
N VAL A 289 -0.05 19.34 -7.94
CA VAL A 289 -0.52 18.89 -6.62
C VAL A 289 -1.81 19.60 -6.26
#